data_AF-A0A843I9L8-F1
#
_entry.id   AF-A0A843I9L8-F1
#
_cell.length_a   1.000
_cell.length_b   1.000
_cell.length_c   1.000
_cell.angle_alpha   90.00
_cell.angle_beta   90.00
_cell.angle_gamma   90.00
#
_symmetry.space_group_name_H-M   'P 1'
#
loop_
_entity.id
_entity.type
_entity.pdbx_description
1 polymer ?
#
loop_
_entity_poly.entity_id
_entity_poly.type
_entity_poly.pdbx_seq_one_letter_code
_entity_poly.pdbx_strand_id
1 'polypeptide(L)'
;MAKAKSRRRVRDTWKEKSWYTIKTPLMFEEKEIGETPAKDPELLIGRGVEVTMRELTGDFSKQYIKLRFEIDNVAGDVATTKFTGHKTTTDYVRSMIRRGTSRIDASTIVNTKDDRKIKLHVLAVTIRRAKSSQQKYMRQVIEELLTETAAERTYEEIDNSTVNGKLASEIYHTAKKIYPLKRVEIIKSKVIK
;
A
#
# COMPACT_ATOMS: atom_id res chain seq x y z
N MET A 1 2.87 33.56 -55.85
CA MET A 1 1.97 32.56 -55.22
C MET A 1 2.77 31.72 -54.23
N ALA A 2 2.55 31.89 -52.93
CA ALA A 2 3.25 31.13 -51.91
C ALA A 2 2.71 29.68 -51.89
N LYS A 3 3.57 28.68 -52.17
CA LYS A 3 3.21 27.27 -52.02
C LYS A 3 2.84 27.01 -50.56
N ALA A 4 1.57 26.72 -50.30
CA ALA A 4 1.12 26.25 -49.00
C ALA A 4 1.96 25.03 -48.60
N LYS A 5 2.75 25.17 -47.54
CA LYS A 5 3.59 24.10 -46.99
C LYS A 5 2.63 22.99 -46.54
N SER A 6 2.55 21.90 -47.31
CA SER A 6 1.72 20.73 -47.00
C SER A 6 1.98 20.34 -45.54
N ARG A 7 0.95 20.51 -44.71
CA ARG A 7 1.01 20.19 -43.29
C ARG A 7 1.14 18.68 -43.21
N ARG A 8 2.35 18.20 -42.92
CA ARG A 8 2.70 16.77 -42.80
C ARG A 8 1.59 16.08 -42.01
N ARG A 9 0.93 15.08 -42.62
CA ARG A 9 -0.16 14.32 -41.99
C ARG A 9 0.36 13.82 -40.65
N VAL A 10 -0.22 14.32 -39.55
CA VAL A 10 0.20 13.97 -38.20
C VAL A 10 0.06 12.46 -38.07
N ARG A 11 1.18 11.77 -37.86
CA ARG A 11 1.22 10.32 -37.72
C ARG A 11 0.52 9.95 -36.42
N ASP A 12 -0.39 8.99 -36.51
CA ASP A 12 -1.17 8.52 -35.37
C ASP A 12 -0.29 7.71 -34.44
N THR A 13 0.07 8.32 -33.30
CA THR A 13 0.95 7.73 -32.28
C THR A 13 0.27 6.63 -31.47
N TRP A 14 -1.05 6.46 -31.60
CA TRP A 14 -1.78 5.39 -30.92
C TRP A 14 -1.55 4.03 -31.57
N LYS A 15 -1.45 3.99 -32.90
CA LYS A 15 -1.24 2.75 -33.68
C LYS A 15 0.11 2.08 -33.43
N GLU A 16 1.05 2.79 -32.82
CA GLU A 16 2.37 2.28 -32.45
C GLU A 16 2.39 1.61 -31.08
N LYS A 17 1.30 1.67 -30.31
CA LYS A 17 1.26 1.10 -28.97
C LYS A 17 0.72 -0.32 -29.02
N SER A 18 1.42 -1.20 -28.32
CA SER A 18 0.95 -2.54 -27.99
C SER A 18 0.31 -2.52 -26.60
N TRP A 19 -0.67 -3.39 -26.38
CA TRP A 19 -1.31 -3.58 -25.08
C TRP A 19 -0.58 -4.66 -24.30
N TYR A 20 -0.33 -4.38 -23.02
CA TYR A 20 0.35 -5.29 -22.11
C TYR A 20 -0.54 -5.60 -20.92
N THR A 21 -0.68 -6.88 -20.59
CA THR A 21 -1.47 -7.34 -19.45
C THR A 21 -0.61 -7.29 -18.18
N ILE A 22 -1.10 -6.60 -17.16
CA ILE A 22 -0.42 -6.45 -15.87
C ILE A 22 -0.89 -7.57 -14.94
N LYS A 23 0.07 -8.37 -14.47
CA LYS A 23 -0.16 -9.44 -13.49
C LYS A 23 0.42 -9.10 -12.13
N THR A 24 -0.26 -9.53 -11.08
CA THR A 24 0.27 -9.46 -9.71
C THR A 24 1.48 -10.38 -9.54
N PRO A 25 2.33 -10.14 -8.52
CA PRO A 25 3.35 -11.10 -8.13
C PRO A 25 2.72 -12.40 -7.60
N LEU A 26 3.51 -13.47 -7.58
CA LEU A 26 3.11 -14.82 -7.15
C LEU A 26 2.39 -14.86 -5.79
N MET A 27 2.77 -13.96 -4.87
CA MET A 27 2.16 -13.78 -3.55
C MET A 27 0.64 -13.51 -3.60
N PHE A 28 0.15 -12.97 -4.71
CA PHE A 28 -1.26 -12.65 -4.95
C PHE A 28 -1.86 -13.45 -6.12
N GLU A 29 -1.38 -14.69 -6.32
CA GLU A 29 -1.95 -15.67 -7.26
C GLU A 29 -1.90 -15.26 -8.75
N GLU A 30 -0.94 -14.41 -9.15
CA GLU A 30 -0.73 -13.97 -10.55
C GLU A 30 -2.01 -13.48 -11.27
N LYS A 31 -2.91 -12.84 -10.52
CA LYS A 31 -4.15 -12.28 -11.04
C LYS A 31 -3.89 -11.13 -11.99
N GLU A 32 -4.72 -11.09 -13.03
CA GLU A 32 -4.73 -10.01 -14.00
C GLU A 32 -5.43 -8.80 -13.38
N ILE A 33 -4.67 -7.70 -13.27
CA ILE A 33 -5.13 -6.44 -12.67
C ILE A 33 -5.78 -5.56 -13.72
N GLY A 34 -5.23 -5.56 -14.93
CA GLY A 34 -5.64 -4.70 -16.02
C GLY A 34 -4.59 -4.65 -17.13
N GLU A 35 -4.80 -3.75 -18.08
CA GLU A 35 -3.95 -3.62 -19.26
C GLU A 35 -3.39 -2.20 -19.38
N THR A 36 -2.19 -2.07 -19.93
CA THR A 36 -1.57 -0.78 -20.17
C THR A 36 -0.95 -0.72 -21.58
N PRO A 37 -1.21 0.35 -22.35
CA PRO A 37 -0.59 0.51 -23.64
C PRO A 37 0.81 1.11 -23.49
N ALA A 38 1.78 0.56 -24.21
CA ALA A 38 3.12 1.13 -24.36
C ALA A 38 3.65 0.91 -25.77
N LYS A 39 4.55 1.79 -26.19
CA LYS A 39 5.26 1.66 -27.47
C LYS A 39 6.41 0.68 -27.35
N ASP A 40 7.20 0.82 -26.28
CA ASP A 40 8.34 -0.01 -25.97
C ASP A 40 8.16 -0.62 -24.57
N PRO A 41 8.54 -1.90 -24.36
CA PRO A 41 8.44 -2.57 -23.06
C PRO A 41 9.19 -1.85 -21.93
N GLU A 42 10.32 -1.23 -22.24
CA GLU A 42 11.14 -0.50 -21.26
C GLU A 42 10.39 0.68 -20.62
N LEU A 43 9.43 1.28 -21.35
CA LEU A 43 8.62 2.40 -20.85
C LEU A 43 7.54 1.96 -19.83
N LEU A 44 7.35 0.65 -19.64
CA LEU A 44 6.45 0.09 -18.64
C LEU A 44 7.13 -0.07 -17.29
N ILE A 45 8.43 -0.35 -17.28
CA ILE A 45 9.19 -0.60 -16.05
C ILE A 45 9.14 0.66 -15.17
N GLY A 46 8.82 0.47 -13.89
CA GLY A 46 8.65 1.55 -12.92
C GLY A 46 7.27 2.23 -12.93
N ARG A 47 6.33 1.82 -13.78
CA ARG A 47 4.94 2.33 -13.68
C ARG A 47 4.27 1.78 -12.43
N GLY A 48 3.70 2.69 -11.64
CA GLY A 48 2.91 2.35 -10.47
C GLY A 48 1.45 2.05 -10.82
N VAL A 49 0.93 0.94 -10.34
CA VAL A 49 -0.46 0.51 -10.49
C VAL A 49 -1.10 0.43 -9.12
N GLU A 50 -2.33 0.93 -8.99
CA GLU A 50 -3.09 0.91 -7.74
C GLU A 50 -4.34 0.05 -7.94
N VAL A 51 -4.55 -0.91 -7.04
CA VAL A 51 -5.60 -1.93 -7.13
C VAL A 51 -6.29 -2.03 -5.80
N THR A 52 -7.59 -2.31 -5.81
CA THR A 52 -8.32 -2.53 -4.55
C THR A 52 -8.23 -3.98 -4.13
N MET A 53 -8.15 -4.27 -2.83
CA MET A 53 -8.13 -5.66 -2.34
C MET A 53 -9.37 -6.46 -2.77
N ARG A 54 -10.51 -5.77 -2.91
CA ARG A 54 -11.74 -6.35 -3.46
C ARG A 54 -11.53 -6.98 -4.84
N GLU A 55 -10.75 -6.37 -5.72
CA GLU A 55 -10.52 -6.88 -7.07
C GLU A 55 -9.64 -8.14 -7.05
N LEU A 56 -8.74 -8.24 -6.06
CA LEU A 56 -7.85 -9.38 -5.92
C LEU A 56 -8.47 -10.59 -5.22
N THR A 57 -9.28 -10.38 -4.19
CA THR A 57 -9.85 -11.50 -3.39
C THR A 57 -11.35 -11.68 -3.59
N GLY A 58 -12.05 -10.70 -4.18
CA GLY A 58 -13.51 -10.73 -4.31
C GLY A 58 -14.26 -10.37 -3.01
N ASP A 59 -13.54 -10.08 -1.92
CA ASP A 59 -14.13 -9.71 -0.63
C ASP A 59 -14.47 -8.22 -0.58
N PHE A 60 -15.77 -7.91 -0.43
CA PHE A 60 -16.28 -6.55 -0.35
C PHE A 60 -15.89 -5.84 0.95
N SER A 61 -15.64 -6.58 2.04
CA SER A 61 -15.34 -5.99 3.34
C SER A 61 -14.01 -5.24 3.36
N LYS A 62 -13.07 -5.64 2.49
CA LYS A 62 -11.70 -5.10 2.38
C LYS A 62 -11.54 -4.10 1.23
N GLN A 63 -12.64 -3.53 0.72
CA GLN A 63 -12.60 -2.52 -0.35
C GLN A 63 -11.83 -1.24 0.05
N TYR A 64 -11.73 -0.95 1.34
CA TYR A 64 -10.98 0.23 1.81
C TYR A 64 -9.46 0.09 1.71
N ILE A 65 -8.94 -1.12 1.42
CA ILE A 65 -7.51 -1.38 1.30
C ILE A 65 -7.13 -1.27 -0.18
N LYS A 66 -6.22 -0.34 -0.48
CA LYS A 66 -5.61 -0.20 -1.80
C LYS A 66 -4.17 -0.69 -1.76
N LEU A 67 -3.83 -1.57 -2.69
CA LEU A 67 -2.48 -2.07 -2.87
C LEU A 67 -1.81 -1.30 -4.00
N ARG A 68 -0.52 -1.03 -3.85
CA ARG A 68 0.31 -0.37 -4.86
C ARG A 68 1.38 -1.32 -5.33
N PHE A 69 1.39 -1.51 -6.63
CA PHE A 69 2.33 -2.34 -7.35
C PHE A 69 3.17 -1.48 -8.29
N GLU A 70 4.34 -1.97 -8.65
CA GLU A 70 5.25 -1.35 -9.59
C GLU A 70 5.68 -2.41 -10.61
N ILE A 71 5.65 -2.08 -11.90
CA ILE A 71 6.08 -3.03 -12.94
C ILE A 71 7.60 -3.19 -12.85
N ASP A 72 8.05 -4.42 -12.66
CA ASP A 72 9.47 -4.76 -12.50
C ASP A 72 10.05 -5.35 -13.79
N ASN A 73 9.31 -6.28 -14.41
CA ASN A 73 9.75 -6.95 -15.63
C ASN A 73 8.58 -7.17 -16.61
N VAL A 74 8.89 -7.16 -17.90
CA VAL A 74 7.94 -7.41 -18.99
C VAL A 74 8.45 -8.58 -19.82
N ALA A 75 7.68 -9.65 -19.89
CA ALA A 75 7.96 -10.85 -20.67
C ALA A 75 6.90 -10.99 -21.78
N GLY A 76 7.29 -10.69 -23.02
CA GLY A 76 6.35 -10.64 -24.14
C GLY A 76 5.30 -9.56 -23.91
N ASP A 77 4.03 -9.96 -23.87
CA ASP A 77 2.88 -9.07 -23.63
C ASP A 77 2.47 -9.00 -22.14
N VAL A 78 3.18 -9.71 -21.26
CA VAL A 78 2.85 -9.80 -19.83
C VAL A 78 3.82 -8.95 -19.00
N ALA A 79 3.28 -7.99 -18.26
CA ALA A 79 4.02 -7.18 -17.30
C ALA A 79 3.84 -7.75 -15.89
N THR A 80 4.95 -8.24 -15.32
CA THR A 80 5.01 -8.70 -13.92
C THR A 80 5.27 -7.51 -12.99
N THR A 81 4.61 -7.53 -11.83
CA THR A 81 4.71 -6.44 -10.86
C THR A 81 5.31 -6.87 -9.53
N LYS A 82 5.96 -5.93 -8.85
CA LYS A 82 6.43 -6.01 -7.49
C LYS A 82 5.50 -5.21 -6.58
N PHE A 83 5.31 -5.66 -5.35
CA PHE A 83 4.54 -4.92 -4.36
C PHE A 83 5.40 -3.80 -3.73
N THR A 84 4.89 -2.57 -3.75
CA THR A 84 5.60 -1.37 -3.24
C THR A 84 5.01 -0.88 -1.92
N GLY A 85 3.75 -1.22 -1.64
CA GLY A 85 3.10 -0.91 -0.37
C GLY A 85 1.57 -0.89 -0.43
N HIS A 86 0.93 -0.68 0.71
CA HIS A 86 -0.52 -0.51 0.79
C HIS A 86 -0.89 0.89 1.28
N LYS A 87 -2.13 1.29 0.99
CA LYS A 87 -2.75 2.50 1.50
C LYS A 87 -4.22 2.26 1.75
N THR A 88 -4.70 2.74 2.88
CA THR A 88 -6.12 2.74 3.20
C THR A 88 -6.82 3.97 2.60
N THR A 89 -8.07 3.81 2.18
CA THR A 89 -8.86 4.91 1.63
C THR A 89 -9.09 6.03 2.64
N THR A 90 -9.14 7.26 2.14
CA THR A 90 -9.27 8.45 2.99
C THR A 90 -10.63 8.56 3.66
N ASP A 91 -11.69 8.11 2.98
CA ASP A 91 -13.05 8.00 3.51
C ASP A 91 -13.10 7.09 4.74
N TYR A 92 -12.48 5.90 4.65
CA TYR A 92 -12.41 4.97 5.76
C TYR A 92 -11.65 5.56 6.96
N VAL A 93 -10.48 6.15 6.74
CA VAL A 93 -9.72 6.83 7.81
C VAL A 93 -10.53 7.94 8.47
N ARG A 94 -11.20 8.78 7.67
CA ARG A 94 -12.04 9.87 8.18
C ARG A 94 -13.25 9.33 8.96
N SER A 95 -13.84 8.21 8.54
CA SER A 95 -14.98 7.61 9.22
C SER A 95 -14.66 7.10 10.64
N MET A 96 -13.41 6.69 10.87
CA MET A 96 -12.95 6.20 12.18
C MET A 96 -12.79 7.32 13.20
N ILE A 97 -12.32 8.49 12.76
CA ILE A 97 -11.99 9.62 13.63
C ILE A 97 -13.26 10.40 13.94
N ARG A 98 -13.67 10.43 15.21
CA ARG A 98 -14.85 11.17 15.67
C ARG A 98 -14.50 12.19 16.75
N ARG A 99 -15.32 13.22 16.89
CA ARG A 99 -15.21 14.16 18.01
C ARG A 99 -15.31 13.39 19.34
N GLY A 100 -14.52 13.82 20.32
CA GLY A 100 -14.45 13.16 21.65
C GLY A 100 -13.50 11.96 21.72
N THR A 101 -12.89 11.54 20.61
CA THR A 101 -11.82 10.54 20.57
C THR A 101 -10.44 11.18 20.40
N SER A 102 -9.38 10.45 20.71
CA SER A 102 -8.00 10.83 20.39
C SER A 102 -7.50 9.99 19.22
N ARG A 103 -6.86 10.66 18.26
CA ARG A 103 -6.12 10.05 17.16
C ARG A 103 -4.66 9.91 17.59
N ILE A 104 -4.12 8.69 17.49
CA ILE A 104 -2.72 8.40 17.79
C ILE A 104 -2.11 7.83 16.53
N ASP A 105 -1.23 8.60 15.91
CA ASP A 105 -0.44 8.16 14.77
C ASP A 105 0.95 7.74 15.26
N ALA A 106 1.38 6.54 14.89
CA ALA A 106 2.74 6.05 15.07
C ALA A 106 3.32 5.74 13.69
N SER A 107 4.49 6.29 13.38
CA SER A 107 5.15 6.04 12.10
C SER A 107 6.60 5.65 12.32
N THR A 108 6.93 4.43 11.93
CA THR A 108 8.23 3.82 12.20
C THR A 108 8.84 3.34 10.90
N ILE A 109 10.14 3.56 10.75
CA ILE A 109 10.93 2.92 9.72
C ILE A 109 11.55 1.69 10.38
N VAL A 110 11.21 0.52 9.87
CA VAL A 110 11.68 -0.76 10.39
C VAL A 110 12.54 -1.46 9.34
N ASN A 111 13.55 -2.17 9.81
CA ASN A 111 14.37 -3.05 8.97
C ASN A 111 13.83 -4.46 9.13
N THR A 112 13.54 -5.13 8.01
CA THR A 112 13.12 -6.53 8.04
C THR A 112 14.32 -7.46 8.13
N LYS A 113 14.05 -8.75 8.39
CA LYS A 113 15.07 -9.80 8.34
C LYS A 113 15.84 -9.86 7.01
N ASP A 114 15.19 -9.48 5.91
CA ASP A 114 15.75 -9.47 4.55
C ASP A 114 16.49 -8.15 4.20
N ASP A 115 16.85 -7.35 5.21
CA ASP A 115 17.51 -6.04 5.09
C ASP A 115 16.75 -5.02 4.21
N ARG A 116 15.41 -5.14 4.15
CA ARG A 116 14.55 -4.15 3.49
C ARG A 116 14.07 -3.10 4.48
N LYS A 117 13.99 -1.86 4.04
CA LYS A 117 13.49 -0.73 4.85
C LYS A 117 12.04 -0.45 4.53
N ILE A 118 11.15 -0.74 5.47
CA ILE A 118 9.72 -0.47 5.34
C ILE A 118 9.33 0.67 6.27
N LYS A 119 8.54 1.61 5.77
CA LYS A 119 7.83 2.58 6.59
C LYS A 119 6.40 2.13 6.83
N LEU A 120 6.05 1.90 8.09
CA LEU A 120 4.70 1.56 8.52
C LEU A 120 4.08 2.76 9.23
N HIS A 121 2.85 3.09 8.84
CA HIS A 121 2.04 4.12 9.48
C HIS A 121 0.84 3.46 10.15
N VAL A 122 0.85 3.43 11.47
CA VAL A 122 -0.22 2.87 12.30
C VAL A 122 -1.10 3.99 12.84
N LEU A 123 -2.40 3.75 12.82
CA LEU A 123 -3.42 4.59 13.40
C LEU A 123 -4.12 3.83 14.51
N ALA A 124 -4.06 4.37 15.72
CA ALA A 124 -4.87 3.95 16.83
C ALA A 124 -5.90 5.03 17.17
N VAL A 125 -7.16 4.63 17.29
CA VAL A 125 -8.26 5.51 17.69
C VAL A 125 -8.79 5.05 19.04
N THR A 126 -8.79 5.96 20.00
CA THR A 126 -9.27 5.68 21.37
C THR A 126 -10.80 5.81 21.47
N ILE A 127 -11.42 5.21 22.49
CA ILE A 127 -12.87 5.35 22.73
C ILE A 127 -13.21 6.76 23.26
N ARG A 128 -12.33 7.33 24.09
CA ARG A 128 -12.46 8.66 24.70
C ARG A 128 -11.15 9.44 24.56
N ARG A 129 -11.16 10.74 24.86
CA ARG A 129 -9.94 11.56 24.87
C ARG A 129 -8.93 11.01 25.86
N ALA A 130 -7.77 10.60 25.35
CA ALA A 130 -6.62 10.15 26.14
C ALA A 130 -5.73 11.34 26.51
N LYS A 131 -5.09 11.28 27.69
CA LYS A 131 -4.11 12.28 28.13
C LYS A 131 -2.87 12.27 27.23
N SER A 132 -2.18 13.40 27.10
CA SER A 132 -0.96 13.50 26.26
C SER A 132 0.14 12.52 26.65
N SER A 133 0.31 12.24 27.96
CA SER A 133 1.26 11.25 28.47
C SER A 133 0.92 9.83 28.00
N GLN A 134 -0.35 9.44 28.08
CA GLN A 134 -0.84 8.14 27.61
C GLN A 134 -0.68 8.00 26.09
N GLN A 135 -0.94 9.07 25.33
CA GLN A 135 -0.72 9.07 23.88
C GLN A 135 0.76 8.89 23.52
N LYS A 136 1.67 9.54 24.25
CA LYS A 136 3.12 9.39 24.05
C LYS A 136 3.56 7.95 24.36
N TYR A 137 3.12 7.41 25.50
CA TYR A 137 3.45 6.06 25.90
C TYR A 137 2.91 5.01 24.91
N MET A 138 1.67 5.17 24.43
CA MET A 138 1.13 4.30 23.38
C MET A 138 1.95 4.33 22.09
N ARG A 139 2.46 5.50 21.66
CA ARG A 139 3.31 5.57 20.46
C ARG A 139 4.60 4.78 20.65
N GLN A 140 5.26 4.92 21.80
CA GLN A 140 6.50 4.19 22.10
C GLN A 140 6.28 2.68 22.08
N VAL A 141 5.22 2.20 22.73
CA VAL A 141 4.89 0.76 22.76
C VAL A 141 4.55 0.22 21.36
N ILE A 142 3.87 1.01 20.52
CA ILE A 142 3.60 0.62 19.13
C ILE A 142 4.90 0.58 18.32
N GLU A 143 5.77 1.57 18.49
CA GLU A 143 7.06 1.65 17.81
C GLU A 143 7.97 0.47 18.17
N GLU A 144 8.06 0.13 19.46
CA GLU A 144 8.82 -1.02 19.97
C GLU A 144 8.30 -2.35 19.40
N LEU A 145 6.99 -2.59 19.47
CA LEU A 145 6.38 -3.81 18.96
C LEU A 145 6.59 -3.96 17.45
N LEU A 146 6.49 -2.86 16.69
CA LEU A 146 6.77 -2.88 15.26
C LEU A 146 8.24 -3.20 14.97
N THR A 147 9.18 -2.68 15.75
CA THR A 147 10.61 -2.98 15.57
C THR A 147 10.95 -4.42 15.89
N GLU A 148 10.40 -4.98 16.97
CA GLU A 148 10.57 -6.38 17.34
C GLU A 148 9.99 -7.31 16.28
N THR A 149 8.73 -7.08 15.89
CA THR A 149 8.04 -7.91 14.89
C THR A 149 8.73 -7.87 13.53
N ALA A 150 9.30 -6.72 13.16
CA ALA A 150 10.01 -6.56 11.89
C ALA A 150 11.37 -7.27 11.89
N ALA A 151 12.06 -7.33 13.03
CA ALA A 151 13.35 -8.02 13.13
C ALA A 151 13.21 -9.54 12.97
N GLU A 152 12.08 -10.11 13.39
CA GLU A 152 11.84 -11.56 13.33
C GLU A 152 11.33 -12.05 11.97
N ARG A 153 10.50 -11.25 11.29
CA ARG A 153 9.75 -11.66 10.11
C ARG A 153 10.39 -11.19 8.79
N THR A 154 10.12 -11.94 7.73
CA THR A 154 10.50 -11.56 6.37
C THR A 154 9.59 -10.46 5.82
N TYR A 155 10.03 -9.80 4.75
CA TYR A 155 9.27 -8.76 4.07
C TYR A 155 7.86 -9.25 3.65
N GLU A 156 7.80 -10.44 3.06
CA GLU A 156 6.56 -11.02 2.54
C GLU A 156 5.59 -11.38 3.67
N GLU A 157 6.10 -11.89 4.79
CA GLU A 157 5.30 -12.18 5.98
C GLU A 157 4.72 -10.91 6.59
N ILE A 158 5.50 -9.82 6.65
CA ILE A 158 5.05 -8.53 7.17
C ILE A 158 3.94 -7.97 6.30
N ASP A 159 4.09 -8.00 4.98
CA ASP A 159 3.07 -7.52 4.06
C ASP A 159 1.79 -8.36 4.14
N ASN A 160 1.91 -9.69 4.15
CA ASN A 160 0.76 -10.58 4.36
C ASN A 160 0.05 -10.31 5.69
N SER A 161 0.81 -10.12 6.78
CA SER A 161 0.24 -9.85 8.11
C SER A 161 -0.41 -8.47 8.20
N THR A 162 0.11 -7.51 7.43
CA THR A 162 -0.38 -6.13 7.34
C THR A 162 -1.69 -6.08 6.55
N VAL A 163 -1.73 -6.67 5.35
CA VAL A 163 -2.93 -6.70 4.49
C VAL A 163 -4.06 -7.51 5.13
N ASN A 164 -3.75 -8.58 5.86
CA ASN A 164 -4.74 -9.38 6.57
C ASN A 164 -5.19 -8.78 7.92
N GLY A 165 -4.52 -7.73 8.41
CA GLY A 165 -4.87 -7.09 9.69
C GLY A 165 -4.46 -7.87 10.94
N LYS A 166 -3.61 -8.90 10.80
CA LYS A 166 -3.04 -9.64 11.95
C LYS A 166 -2.14 -8.73 12.78
N LEU A 167 -1.28 -7.95 12.11
CA LEU A 167 -0.39 -7.00 12.79
C LEU A 167 -1.17 -5.89 13.51
N ALA A 168 -2.25 -5.40 12.91
CA ALA A 168 -3.14 -4.44 13.56
C ALA A 168 -3.84 -5.02 14.81
N SER A 169 -4.22 -6.30 14.76
CA SER A 169 -4.81 -7.03 15.89
C SER A 169 -3.82 -7.21 17.02
N GLU A 170 -2.57 -7.55 16.72
CA GLU A 170 -1.49 -7.69 17.71
C GLU A 170 -1.25 -6.37 18.45
N ILE A 171 -1.12 -5.26 17.69
CA ILE A 171 -1.01 -3.91 18.26
C ILE A 171 -2.20 -3.56 19.14
N TYR A 172 -3.42 -3.93 18.72
CA TYR A 172 -4.63 -3.66 19.51
C TYR A 172 -4.58 -4.33 20.89
N HIS A 173 -4.17 -5.59 20.98
CA HIS A 173 -4.13 -6.33 22.25
C HIS A 173 -3.09 -5.75 23.21
N THR A 174 -1.95 -5.32 22.70
CA THR A 174 -0.90 -4.69 23.52
C THR A 174 -1.31 -3.30 23.97
N ALA A 175 -1.78 -2.45 23.05
CA ALA A 175 -2.09 -1.06 23.35
C ALA A 175 -3.39 -0.89 24.17
N LYS A 176 -4.32 -1.86 24.12
CA LYS A 176 -5.54 -1.87 24.96
C LYS A 176 -5.23 -1.92 26.46
N LYS A 177 -4.08 -2.49 26.88
CA LYS A 177 -3.64 -2.51 28.28
C LYS A 177 -3.38 -1.12 28.84
N ILE A 178 -3.03 -0.16 27.99
CA ILE A 178 -2.70 1.23 28.38
C ILE A 178 -3.97 2.07 28.43
N TYR A 179 -4.78 1.99 27.37
CA TYR A 179 -6.01 2.77 27.24
C TYR A 179 -7.01 2.04 26.35
N PRO A 180 -8.32 2.14 26.61
CA PRO A 180 -9.33 1.52 25.76
C PRO A 180 -9.31 2.09 24.34
N LEU A 181 -9.03 1.21 23.38
CA LEU A 181 -9.02 1.51 21.95
C LEU A 181 -10.31 1.08 21.28
N LYS A 182 -10.78 1.91 20.36
CA LYS A 182 -11.91 1.61 19.48
C LYS A 182 -11.46 0.79 18.29
N ARG A 183 -10.38 1.22 17.63
CA ARG A 183 -9.84 0.53 16.45
C ARG A 183 -8.36 0.84 16.27
N VAL A 184 -7.62 -0.14 15.74
CA VAL A 184 -6.24 0.01 15.27
C VAL A 184 -6.18 -0.48 13.85
N GLU A 185 -5.51 0.29 13.00
CA GLU A 185 -5.37 0.03 11.57
C GLU A 185 -3.98 0.47 11.10
N ILE A 186 -3.46 -0.20 10.08
CA ILE A 186 -2.26 0.26 9.39
C ILE A 186 -2.75 1.07 8.19
N ILE A 187 -2.49 2.38 8.19
CA ILE A 187 -2.98 3.27 7.13
C ILE A 187 -2.15 3.10 5.86
N LYS A 188 -0.84 2.92 6.03
CA LYS A 188 0.10 2.94 4.90
C LYS A 188 1.33 2.12 5.22
N SER A 189 1.70 1.22 4.30
CA SER A 189 3.07 0.71 4.19
C SER A 189 3.73 1.31 2.96
N LYS A 190 5.02 1.57 3.06
CA LYS A 190 5.85 2.00 1.93
C LYS A 190 7.22 1.36 2.04
N VAL A 191 7.66 0.70 0.98
CA VAL A 191 9.07 0.32 0.82
C VAL A 191 9.89 1.57 0.55
N ILE A 192 10.96 1.76 1.31
CA ILE A 192 11.92 2.86 1.11
C ILE A 192 13.12 2.37 0.30
N LYS A 193 13.67 1.21 0.66
CA LYS A 193 14.85 0.61 0.05
C LYS A 193 14.80 -0.90 0.17
#